data_AF-G5NDV4-F1
#
_entry.id   AF-G5NDV4-F1
#
_cell.length_a   1.000
_cell.length_b   1.000
_cell.length_c   1.000
_cell.angle_alpha   90.00
_cell.angle_beta   90.00
_cell.angle_gamma   90.00
#
_symmetry.space_group_name_H-M   'P 1'
#
loop_
_entity.id
_entity.type
_entity.pdbx_description
1 polymer ?
#
loop_
_entity_poly.entity_id
_entity_poly.type
_entity_poly.pdbx_seq_one_letter_code
_entity_poly.pdbx_strand_id
1 'polypeptide(L)' 'MTELMRLTGNIIRTGVVFATDASTGCVRVQSGELKTDWLRWNVTRAGAFKIWMPPAIGEQVLIACIGGNPETAMVIGSL' A
#
# COMPACT_ATOMS: atom_id res chain seq x y z
N MET A 1 12.87 -15.47 -19.98
CA MET A 1 12.55 -14.05 -20.20
C MET A 1 11.32 -13.57 -19.42
N THR A 2 10.47 -14.47 -18.91
CA THR A 2 9.12 -14.13 -18.39
C THR A 2 9.08 -13.63 -16.94
N GLU A 3 9.96 -14.12 -16.06
CA GLU A 3 9.87 -13.83 -14.62
C GLU A 3 10.31 -12.40 -14.26
N LEU A 4 11.32 -11.86 -14.95
CA LEU A 4 11.77 -10.48 -14.75
C LEU A 4 10.67 -9.47 -15.09
N MET A 5 9.91 -9.70 -16.17
CA MET A 5 8.74 -8.88 -16.56
C MET A 5 7.59 -9.01 -15.56
N ARG A 6 7.34 -10.22 -15.04
CA ARG A 6 6.33 -10.44 -13.99
C ARG A 6 6.66 -9.71 -12.69
N LEU A 7 7.92 -9.74 -12.26
CA LEU A 7 8.37 -9.04 -11.05
C LEU A 7 8.36 -7.52 -11.23
N THR A 8 8.84 -7.01 -12.37
CA THR A 8 8.81 -5.56 -12.66
C THR A 8 7.40 -5.01 -12.76
N GLY A 9 6.46 -5.75 -13.37
CA GLY A 9 5.05 -5.36 -13.45
C GLY A 9 4.33 -5.30 -12.09
N ASN A 10 4.87 -5.94 -11.05
CA ASN A 10 4.31 -5.92 -9.71
C ASN A 10 4.95 -4.86 -8.80
N ILE A 11 5.98 -4.13 -9.23
CA ILE A 11 6.66 -3.14 -8.39
C ILE A 11 5.70 -2.07 -7.90
N ILE A 12 4.78 -1.60 -8.75
CA ILE A 12 3.73 -0.64 -8.40
C ILE A 12 2.38 -1.22 -8.80
N ARG A 13 1.41 -1.17 -7.90
CA ARG A 13 0.03 -1.62 -8.16
C ARG A 13 -0.96 -0.60 -7.60
N THR A 14 -2.15 -0.53 -8.17
CA THR A 14 -3.28 0.20 -7.58
C THR A 14 -4.17 -0.75 -6.78
N GLY A 15 -4.88 -0.22 -5.81
CA GLY A 15 -5.89 -0.99 -5.08
C GLY A 15 -6.83 -0.10 -4.28
N VAL A 16 -7.80 -0.74 -3.62
CA VAL A 16 -8.81 -0.07 -2.80
C VAL A 16 -8.67 -0.52 -1.35
N VAL A 17 -8.67 0.43 -0.42
CA VAL A 17 -8.61 0.15 1.02
C VAL A 17 -9.91 -0.52 1.46
N PHE A 18 -9.81 -1.70 2.08
CA PHE A 18 -10.98 -2.42 2.62
C PHE A 18 -10.97 -2.52 4.15
N ALA A 19 -9.84 -2.21 4.80
CA ALA A 19 -9.75 -2.10 6.26
C ALA A 19 -8.68 -1.07 6.64
N THR A 20 -8.94 -0.29 7.67
CA THR A 20 -8.03 0.74 8.20
C THR A 20 -7.88 0.54 9.70
N ASP A 21 -6.64 0.47 10.18
CA ASP A 21 -6.30 0.52 11.59
C ASP A 21 -5.48 1.78 11.89
N ALA A 22 -6.22 2.80 12.33
CA ALA A 22 -5.65 4.10 12.64
C ALA A 22 -4.75 4.10 13.89
N SER A 23 -4.71 3.03 14.68
CA SER A 23 -3.87 2.93 15.87
C SER A 23 -2.45 2.43 15.54
N THR A 24 -2.33 1.55 14.56
CA THR A 24 -1.05 0.92 14.16
C THR A 24 -0.38 1.61 12.97
N GLY A 25 -1.10 2.45 12.24
CA GLY A 25 -0.55 3.06 11.02
C GLY A 25 -0.68 2.18 9.79
N CYS A 26 -1.63 1.25 9.80
CA CYS A 26 -1.77 0.25 8.75
C CYS A 26 -3.16 0.24 8.09
N VAL A 27 -3.19 -0.16 6.82
CA VAL A 27 -4.41 -0.44 6.04
C VAL A 27 -4.28 -1.80 5.35
N ARG A 28 -5.39 -2.38 4.94
CA ARG A 28 -5.43 -3.52 4.02
C ARG A 28 -6.03 -3.10 2.70
N VAL A 29 -5.41 -3.51 1.62
CA VAL A 29 -5.73 -3.07 0.26
C VAL A 29 -6.10 -4.28 -0.59
N GLN A 30 -7.15 -4.14 -1.40
CA GLN A 30 -7.49 -5.10 -2.43
C GLN A 30 -6.96 -4.60 -3.78
N SER A 31 -6.10 -5.39 -4.43
CA SER A 31 -5.50 -5.11 -5.74
C SER A 31 -5.76 -6.28 -6.69
N GLY A 32 -6.81 -6.16 -7.51
CA GLY A 32 -7.35 -7.29 -8.27
C GLY A 32 -7.84 -8.40 -7.33
N GLU A 33 -7.31 -9.61 -7.50
CA GLU A 33 -7.59 -10.76 -6.63
C GLU A 33 -6.75 -10.78 -5.35
N LEU A 34 -5.67 -9.98 -5.27
CA LEU A 34 -4.84 -9.91 -4.07
C LEU A 34 -5.57 -9.12 -2.98
N LYS A 35 -5.78 -9.74 -1.82
CA LYS A 35 -6.06 -9.05 -0.55
C LYS A 35 -4.81 -9.05 0.30
N THR A 36 -4.28 -7.87 0.59
CA THR A 36 -3.04 -7.75 1.36
C THR A 36 -3.28 -8.08 2.84
N ASP A 37 -2.20 -8.34 3.55
CA ASP A 37 -2.17 -8.15 5.00
C ASP A 37 -2.05 -6.65 5.33
N TRP A 38 -1.79 -6.31 6.58
CA TRP A 38 -1.59 -4.95 7.06
C TRP A 38 -0.36 -4.30 6.44
N LEU A 39 -0.60 -3.30 5.60
CA LEU A 39 0.43 -2.47 4.98
C LEU A 39 0.51 -1.13 5.70
N ARG A 40 1.73 -0.67 6.00
CA ARG A 40 1.93 0.68 6.50
C ARG A 40 1.53 1.70 5.43
N TRP A 41 0.83 2.75 5.83
CA TRP A 41 0.53 3.86 4.91
C TRP A 41 1.58 4.96 4.98
N ASN A 42 1.79 5.66 3.86
CA ASN A 42 2.68 6.80 3.81
C ASN A 42 2.04 8.02 4.47
N VAL A 43 2.82 8.75 5.26
CA VAL A 43 2.47 10.09 5.70
C VAL A 43 3.44 11.08 5.10
N THR A 44 2.99 12.29 4.82
CA THR A 44 3.85 13.35 4.27
C THR A 44 5.03 13.66 5.21
N ARG A 45 4.83 13.53 6.53
CA ARG A 45 5.85 13.73 7.56
C ARG A 45 5.59 12.79 8.74
N ALA A 46 6.62 12.03 9.15
CA ALA A 46 6.59 11.10 10.29
C ALA A 46 7.60 11.44 11.39
N GLY A 47 8.18 12.66 11.38
CA GLY A 47 9.20 13.10 12.33
C GLY A 47 8.61 13.81 13.56
N ALA A 48 9.38 14.75 14.15
CA ALA A 48 8.94 15.55 15.29
C ALA A 48 7.62 16.30 15.02
N PHE A 49 7.48 16.83 13.80
CA PHE A 49 6.20 17.27 13.26
C PHE A 49 5.65 16.16 12.37
N LYS A 50 4.49 15.65 12.74
CA LYS A 50 3.82 14.53 12.04
C LYS A 50 2.45 14.94 11.53
N ILE A 51 2.12 14.44 10.34
CA ILE A 51 0.79 14.54 9.75
C ILE A 51 0.15 13.16 9.87
N TRP A 52 -1.01 13.09 10.52
CA TRP A 52 -1.73 11.84 10.72
C TRP A 52 -3.11 11.92 10.07
N MET A 53 -3.22 11.32 8.89
CA MET A 53 -4.45 11.26 8.11
C MET A 53 -4.56 9.83 7.55
N PRO A 54 -5.25 8.92 8.25
CA PRO A 54 -5.40 7.55 7.79
C PRO A 54 -6.26 7.51 6.51
N PRO A 55 -5.91 6.67 5.52
CA PRO A 55 -6.76 6.43 4.35
C PRO A 55 -8.12 5.86 4.75
N ALA A 56 -9.19 6.31 4.07
CA ALA A 56 -10.54 5.84 4.31
C ALA A 56 -10.79 4.47 3.65
N ILE A 57 -11.74 3.71 4.19
CA ILE A 57 -12.26 2.51 3.52
C ILE A 57 -12.95 2.96 2.21
N GLY A 58 -12.67 2.26 1.11
CA GLY A 58 -13.12 2.60 -0.23
C GLY A 58 -12.20 3.56 -0.98
N GLU A 59 -11.17 4.11 -0.32
CA GLU A 59 -10.18 4.99 -0.95
C GLU A 59 -9.26 4.20 -1.88
N GLN A 60 -9.02 4.75 -3.08
CA GLN A 60 -8.09 4.17 -4.03
C GLN A 60 -6.67 4.64 -3.71
N VAL A 61 -5.72 3.69 -3.70
CA VAL A 61 -4.34 3.92 -3.29
C VAL A 61 -3.35 3.25 -4.23
N LEU A 62 -2.11 3.75 -4.21
CA LEU A 62 -0.95 3.13 -4.84
C LEU A 62 -0.16 2.33 -3.80
N ILE A 63 0.16 1.08 -4.11
CA ILE A 63 1.05 0.24 -3.32
C ILE A 63 2.35 -0.03 -4.08
N ALA A 64 3.49 0.09 -3.39
CA ALA A 64 4.80 -0.29 -3.90
C ALA A 64 5.24 -1.61 -3.27
N CYS A 65 5.49 -2.63 -4.10
CA CYS A 65 5.95 -3.95 -3.69
C CYS A 65 7.48 -4.01 -3.85
N ILE A 66 8.23 -3.94 -2.75
CA ILE A 66 9.70 -3.89 -2.80
C ILE A 66 10.24 -5.20 -3.37
N GLY A 67 11.00 -5.11 -4.47
CA GLY A 67 11.49 -6.29 -5.21
C GLY A 67 10.39 -7.04 -5.98
N GLY A 68 9.19 -6.46 -6.13
CA GLY A 68 8.04 -7.10 -6.77
C GLY A 68 7.32 -8.12 -5.90
N ASN A 69 7.64 -8.21 -4.59
CA ASN A 69 6.94 -9.07 -3.63
C ASN A 69 5.81 -8.29 -2.92
N PRO A 70 4.53 -8.68 -3.06
CA PRO A 70 3.42 -8.02 -2.38
C PRO A 70 3.45 -8.11 -0.84
N GLU A 71 4.19 -9.06 -0.25
CA GLU A 71 4.36 -9.16 1.20
C GLU A 71 5.21 -8.02 1.79
N THR A 72 6.04 -7.39 0.96
CA THR A 72 6.90 -6.25 1.36
C THR A 72 6.26 -4.90 0.98
N ALA A 73 4.96 -4.90 0.68
CA ALA A 73 4.30 -3.73 0.14
C ALA A 73 4.09 -2.60 1.16
N MET A 74 4.06 -1.37 0.66
CA MET A 74 3.69 -0.17 1.42
C MET A 74 2.75 0.68 0.57
N VAL A 75 1.78 1.35 1.19
CA VAL A 75 1.00 2.39 0.49
C VAL A 75 1.88 3.63 0.33
N ILE A 76 1.99 4.14 -0.88
CA ILE A 76 2.85 5.28 -1.24
C ILE A 76 2.06 6.54 -1.62
N GLY A 77 0.74 6.44 -1.75
CA GLY A 77 -0.13 7.59 -1.97
C GLY A 77 -1.58 7.20 -2.19
N SER A 78 -2.44 8.20 -2.08
CA SER A 78 -3.86 8.16 -2.42
C SER A 78 -4.09 8.73 -3.82
N LEU A 79 -5.16 8.30 -4.49
CA LEU A 79 -5.58 8.73 -5.83
C LEU A 79 -6.86 9.57 -5.79
#